data_AF-D3FZW0-F1
#
_entry.id   AF-D3FZW0-F1
#
_cell.length_a   1.000
_cell.length_b   1.000
_cell.length_c   1.000
_cell.angle_alpha   90.00
_cell.angle_beta   90.00
_cell.angle_gamma   90.00
#
_symmetry.space_group_name_H-M   'P 1'
#
loop_
_entity.id
_entity.type
_entity.pdbx_description
1 polymer ?
#
loop_
_entity_poly.entity_id
_entity_poly.type
_entity_poly.pdbx_seq_one_letter_code
_entity_poly.pdbx_strand_id
1 'polypeptide(L)'
;MQTILILLCLMTILHTGMLVFLLIRQHKHIHISKQMYDLLLSSTKEAKVKQREELIEEQRTHLLLLCYKIRETVAKQTTSLHPLQIERTPRKHGLTEQELAKCFNSEQAQAVTILFKNYREYVETYWSGKDQSIKTIFKGNPTDPTSELGTLHAASTQLLHQIDQLLITIQRTEK
;
A
#
# COMPACT_ATOMS: atom_id res chain seq x y z
N MET A 1 -74.73 -39.37 9.45
CA MET A 1 -74.63 -37.92 9.17
C MET A 1 -73.87 -37.18 10.27
N GLN A 2 -74.34 -37.16 11.53
CA GLN A 2 -73.64 -36.46 12.63
C GLN A 2 -72.23 -37.00 12.93
N THR A 3 -72.03 -38.32 12.95
CA THR A 3 -70.71 -38.95 13.18
C THR A 3 -69.68 -38.60 12.10
N ILE A 4 -70.12 -38.55 10.84
CA ILE A 4 -69.29 -38.17 9.69
C ILE A 4 -68.87 -36.70 9.79
N LEU A 5 -69.77 -35.82 10.23
CA LEU A 5 -69.50 -34.39 10.42
C LEU A 5 -68.49 -34.15 11.55
N ILE A 6 -68.61 -34.89 12.66
CA ILE A 6 -67.66 -34.85 13.79
C ILE A 6 -66.27 -35.34 13.34
N LEU A 7 -66.20 -36.44 12.57
CA LEU A 7 -64.93 -36.97 12.05
C LEU A 7 -64.24 -35.96 11.12
N LEU A 8 -65.01 -35.30 10.25
CA LEU A 8 -64.49 -34.25 9.37
C LEU A 8 -63.94 -33.06 10.16
N CYS A 9 -64.65 -32.59 11.19
CA CYS A 9 -64.16 -31.53 12.08
C CYS A 9 -62.86 -31.93 12.81
N LEU A 10 -62.73 -33.19 13.22
CA LEU A 10 -61.54 -33.65 13.94
C LEU A 10 -60.33 -33.73 13.00
N MET A 11 -60.53 -34.18 11.76
CA MET A 11 -59.50 -34.21 10.72
C MET A 11 -59.04 -32.81 10.32
N THR A 12 -59.95 -31.84 10.21
CA THR A 12 -59.58 -30.45 9.88
C THR A 12 -58.80 -29.79 11.01
N ILE A 13 -59.15 -30.04 12.28
CA ILE A 13 -58.39 -29.55 13.43
C ILE A 13 -56.98 -30.16 13.46
N LEU A 14 -56.86 -31.47 13.21
CA LEU A 14 -55.56 -32.14 13.20
C LEU A 14 -54.69 -31.64 12.04
N HIS A 15 -55.28 -31.44 10.85
CA HIS A 15 -54.56 -30.93 9.68
C HIS A 15 -54.10 -29.48 9.88
N THR A 16 -54.96 -28.61 10.42
CA THR A 16 -54.61 -27.22 10.72
C THR A 16 -53.53 -27.13 11.81
N GLY A 17 -53.62 -27.96 12.85
CA GLY A 17 -52.57 -28.06 13.88
C GLY A 17 -51.22 -28.49 13.30
N MET A 18 -51.20 -29.49 12.41
CA MET A 18 -49.98 -29.93 11.74
C MET A 18 -49.38 -28.83 10.85
N LEU A 19 -50.21 -28.11 10.09
CA LEU A 19 -49.76 -26.99 9.27
C LEU A 19 -49.14 -25.87 10.11
N VAL A 20 -49.78 -25.48 11.21
CA VAL A 20 -49.24 -24.46 12.14
C VAL A 20 -47.90 -24.92 12.72
N PHE A 21 -47.78 -26.19 13.13
CA PHE A 21 -46.52 -26.74 13.63
C PHE A 21 -45.40 -26.68 12.58
N LEU A 22 -45.68 -27.06 11.33
CA LEU A 22 -44.72 -26.98 10.24
C LEU A 22 -44.29 -25.53 9.94
N LEU A 23 -45.23 -24.59 9.94
CA LEU A 23 -44.95 -23.16 9.75
C LEU A 23 -44.07 -22.59 10.87
N ILE A 24 -44.35 -22.91 12.13
CA ILE A 24 -43.52 -22.48 13.27
C ILE A 24 -42.10 -23.04 13.13
N ARG A 25 -41.99 -24.34 12.80
CA ARG A 25 -40.69 -25.00 12.62
C ARG A 25 -39.90 -24.37 11.46
N GLN A 26 -40.56 -24.11 10.34
CA GLN A 26 -39.95 -23.48 9.18
C GLN A 26 -39.50 -22.05 9.50
N HIS A 27 -40.33 -21.27 10.21
CA HIS A 27 -39.98 -19.91 10.60
C HIS A 27 -38.74 -19.87 11.51
N LYS A 28 -38.64 -20.80 12.47
CA LYS A 28 -37.44 -20.96 13.31
C LYS A 28 -36.20 -21.28 12.48
N HIS A 29 -36.29 -22.20 11.52
CA HIS A 29 -35.17 -22.51 10.63
C HIS A 29 -34.76 -21.33 9.75
N ILE A 30 -35.72 -20.60 9.17
CA ILE A 30 -35.46 -19.39 8.39
C ILE A 30 -34.77 -18.33 9.24
N HIS A 31 -35.22 -18.13 10.49
CA HIS A 31 -34.60 -17.18 11.41
C HIS A 31 -33.14 -17.53 11.70
N ILE A 32 -32.84 -18.81 12.00
CA ILE A 32 -31.47 -19.27 12.25
C ILE A 32 -30.60 -19.11 10.99
N SER A 33 -31.11 -19.51 9.82
CA SER A 33 -30.39 -19.35 8.56
C SER A 33 -30.11 -17.88 8.24
N LYS A 34 -31.05 -16.97 8.54
CA LYS A 34 -30.86 -15.53 8.37
C LYS A 34 -29.79 -15.00 9.32
N GLN A 35 -29.81 -15.38 10.60
CA GLN A 35 -28.77 -14.99 11.56
C GLN A 35 -27.38 -15.47 11.11
N MET A 36 -27.28 -16.71 10.60
CA MET A 36 -26.01 -17.24 10.12
C MET A 36 -25.54 -16.53 8.84
N TYR A 37 -26.46 -16.19 7.94
CA TYR A 37 -26.16 -15.38 6.76
C TYR A 37 -25.66 -13.97 7.16
N ASP A 38 -26.33 -13.32 8.11
CA ASP A 38 -25.95 -11.99 8.59
C ASP A 38 -24.57 -12.00 9.26
N LEU A 39 -24.27 -13.06 10.03
CA LEU A 39 -22.95 -13.27 10.65
C LEU A 39 -21.84 -13.51 9.60
N LEU A 40 -22.11 -14.33 8.59
CA LEU A 40 -21.15 -14.56 7.49
C LEU A 40 -20.92 -13.27 6.69
N LEU A 41 -21.98 -12.49 6.47
CA LEU A 41 -21.90 -11.22 5.77
C LEU A 41 -21.08 -10.19 6.54
N SER A 42 -21.27 -10.07 7.87
CA SER A 42 -20.47 -9.18 8.71
C SER A 42 -19.01 -9.61 8.73
N SER A 43 -18.74 -10.90 8.95
CA SER A 43 -17.38 -11.46 8.93
C SER A 43 -16.67 -11.23 7.59
N THR A 44 -17.37 -11.41 6.47
CA THR A 44 -16.80 -11.17 5.13
C THR A 44 -16.50 -9.68 4.92
N LYS A 45 -17.35 -8.78 5.41
CA LYS A 45 -17.10 -7.34 5.34
C LYS A 45 -15.88 -6.95 6.16
N GLU A 46 -15.78 -7.44 7.40
CA GLU A 46 -14.61 -7.21 8.27
C GLU A 46 -13.33 -7.75 7.64
N ALA A 47 -13.36 -8.97 7.08
CA ALA A 47 -12.23 -9.55 6.38
C ALA A 47 -11.78 -8.71 5.19
N LYS A 48 -12.72 -8.17 4.40
CA LYS A 48 -12.40 -7.26 3.27
C LYS A 48 -11.80 -5.94 3.73
N VAL A 49 -12.28 -5.37 4.82
CA VAL A 49 -11.72 -4.14 5.41
C VAL A 49 -10.29 -4.40 5.85
N LYS A 50 -10.08 -5.47 6.63
CA LYS A 50 -8.75 -5.87 7.11
C LYS A 50 -7.78 -6.14 5.95
N GLN A 51 -8.21 -6.90 4.94
CA GLN A 51 -7.40 -7.16 3.75
C GLN A 51 -6.99 -5.86 3.04
N ARG A 52 -7.90 -4.88 2.96
CA ARG A 52 -7.61 -3.59 2.35
C ARG A 52 -6.58 -2.80 3.17
N GLU A 53 -6.69 -2.81 4.49
CA GLU A 53 -5.73 -2.16 5.39
C GLU A 53 -4.33 -2.80 5.27
N GLU A 54 -4.27 -4.14 5.25
CA GLU A 54 -3.03 -4.89 5.05
C GLU A 54 -2.35 -4.52 3.72
N LEU A 55 -3.11 -4.42 2.62
CA LEU A 55 -2.58 -4.00 1.32
C LEU A 55 -2.03 -2.57 1.33
N ILE A 56 -2.69 -1.65 2.05
CA ILE A 56 -2.21 -0.26 2.19
C ILE A 56 -0.89 -0.23 2.97
N GLU A 57 -0.80 -0.98 4.06
CA GLU A 57 0.43 -1.06 4.85
C GLU A 57 1.58 -1.76 4.11
N GLU A 58 1.28 -2.77 3.29
CA GLU A 58 2.27 -3.39 2.40
C GLU A 58 2.81 -2.38 1.38
N GLN A 59 1.91 -1.61 0.74
CA GLN A 59 2.31 -0.55 -0.19
C GLN A 59 3.16 0.52 0.50
N ARG A 60 2.76 0.97 1.69
CA ARG A 60 3.50 1.94 2.50
C ARG A 60 4.89 1.42 2.83
N THR A 61 4.99 0.17 3.28
CA THR A 61 6.26 -0.50 3.61
C THR A 61 7.17 -0.60 2.39
N HIS A 62 6.63 -1.02 1.25
CA HIS A 62 7.37 -1.10 0.00
C HIS A 62 7.94 0.27 -0.41
N LEU A 63 7.16 1.35 -0.31
CA LEU A 63 7.62 2.71 -0.61
C LEU A 63 8.75 3.15 0.33
N LEU A 64 8.64 2.86 1.62
CA LEU A 64 9.71 3.13 2.58
C LEU A 64 11.00 2.38 2.23
N LEU A 65 10.91 1.11 1.85
CA LEU A 65 12.06 0.33 1.39
C LEU A 65 12.72 0.97 0.16
N LEU A 66 11.93 1.46 -0.79
CA LEU A 66 12.46 2.16 -1.96
C LEU A 66 13.18 3.47 -1.57
N CYS A 67 12.59 4.28 -0.68
CA CYS A 67 13.21 5.51 -0.19
C CYS A 67 14.55 5.22 0.50
N TYR A 68 14.61 4.17 1.33
CA TYR A 68 15.85 3.74 1.97
C TYR A 68 16.88 3.21 0.99
N LYS A 69 16.47 2.48 -0.04
CA LYS A 69 17.36 2.04 -1.12
C LYS A 69 17.98 3.22 -1.86
N ILE A 70 17.20 4.27 -2.13
CA ILE A 70 17.71 5.52 -2.71
C ILE A 70 18.73 6.17 -1.77
N ARG A 71 18.39 6.32 -0.49
CA ARG A 71 19.30 6.86 0.53
C ARG A 71 20.63 6.11 0.56
N GLU A 72 20.58 4.78 0.64
CA GLU A 72 21.77 3.93 0.67
C GLU A 72 22.61 4.09 -0.61
N THR A 73 21.94 4.12 -1.77
CA THR A 73 22.60 4.32 -3.06
C THR A 73 23.36 5.64 -3.08
N VAL A 74 22.73 6.74 -2.66
CA VAL A 74 23.36 8.07 -2.62
C VAL A 74 24.47 8.12 -1.57
N ALA A 75 24.27 7.52 -0.40
CA ALA A 75 25.28 7.47 0.66
C ALA A 75 26.57 6.79 0.21
N LYS A 76 26.48 5.73 -0.60
CA LYS A 76 27.69 5.08 -1.14
C LYS A 76 28.46 6.01 -2.08
N GLN A 77 27.76 6.83 -2.88
CA GLN A 77 28.39 7.78 -3.81
C GLN A 77 29.16 8.90 -3.12
N THR A 78 28.88 9.19 -1.84
CA THR A 78 29.66 10.20 -1.10
C THR A 78 31.08 9.72 -0.82
N THR A 79 31.29 8.40 -0.77
CA THR A 79 32.60 7.76 -0.48
C THR A 79 33.30 7.26 -1.74
N SER A 80 32.60 6.52 -2.59
CA SER A 80 33.12 5.97 -3.84
C SER A 80 32.03 5.83 -4.88
N LEU A 81 32.38 5.97 -6.16
CA LEU A 81 31.41 5.88 -7.24
C LEU A 81 31.02 4.43 -7.51
N HIS A 82 29.71 4.16 -7.50
CA HIS A 82 29.10 2.88 -7.84
C HIS A 82 28.02 3.07 -8.94
N PRO A 83 28.44 3.23 -10.21
CA PRO A 83 27.50 3.45 -11.32
C PRO A 83 26.41 2.38 -11.42
N LEU A 84 26.75 1.11 -11.18
CA LEU A 84 25.80 0.00 -11.24
C LEU A 84 24.68 0.11 -10.20
N GLN A 85 24.95 0.71 -9.03
CA GLN A 85 23.92 0.94 -8.03
C GLN A 85 22.97 2.07 -8.45
N ILE A 86 23.51 3.13 -9.07
CA ILE A 86 22.71 4.21 -9.64
C ILE A 86 21.78 3.68 -10.74
N GLU A 87 22.29 2.80 -11.59
CA GLU A 87 21.51 2.17 -12.66
C GLU A 87 20.36 1.30 -12.12
N ARG A 88 20.62 0.51 -11.07
CA ARG A 88 19.66 -0.46 -10.49
C ARG A 88 18.66 0.14 -9.51
N THR A 89 18.86 1.39 -9.09
CA THR A 89 17.98 2.03 -8.12
C THR A 89 16.80 2.71 -8.83
N PRO A 90 15.54 2.39 -8.43
CA PRO A 90 14.37 2.92 -9.10
C PRO A 90 14.32 4.46 -9.04
N ARG A 91 14.02 5.09 -10.19
CA ARG A 91 13.85 6.55 -10.31
C ARG A 91 12.40 7.01 -10.13
N LYS A 92 11.47 6.06 -9.95
CA LYS A 92 10.03 6.28 -9.76
C LYS A 92 9.51 5.29 -8.73
N HIS A 93 8.51 5.70 -7.94
CA HIS A 93 7.84 4.83 -6.96
C HIS A 93 6.70 3.99 -7.56
N GLY A 94 6.17 4.39 -8.73
CA GLY A 94 5.20 3.59 -9.49
C GLY A 94 3.74 3.72 -9.06
N LEU A 95 3.43 4.61 -8.11
CA LEU A 95 2.06 4.88 -7.66
C LEU A 95 1.52 6.18 -8.23
N THR A 96 0.20 6.24 -8.41
CA THR A 96 -0.54 7.48 -8.69
C THR A 96 -0.66 8.34 -7.42
N GLU A 97 -0.99 9.62 -7.59
CA GLU A 97 -1.24 10.53 -6.46
C GLU A 97 -2.36 10.02 -5.54
N GLN A 98 -3.41 9.41 -6.13
CA GLN A 98 -4.53 8.84 -5.38
C GLN A 98 -4.13 7.61 -4.55
N GLU A 99 -3.20 6.80 -5.04
CA GLU A 99 -2.68 5.65 -4.29
C GLU A 99 -1.72 6.11 -3.19
N LEU A 100 -0.90 7.11 -3.48
CA LEU A 100 0.01 7.68 -2.49
C LEU A 100 -0.75 8.32 -1.32
N ALA A 101 -1.85 9.04 -1.61
CA ALA A 101 -2.74 9.63 -0.61
C ALA A 101 -3.51 8.60 0.24
N LYS A 102 -3.57 7.33 -0.19
CA LYS A 102 -4.11 6.23 0.64
C LYS A 102 -3.07 5.68 1.61
N CYS A 103 -1.79 5.77 1.26
CA CYS A 103 -0.68 5.21 2.04
C CYS A 103 -0.09 6.20 3.05
N PHE A 104 -0.22 7.49 2.76
CA PHE A 104 0.45 8.58 3.47
C PHE A 104 -0.48 9.77 3.62
N ASN A 105 -0.30 10.55 4.69
CA ASN A 105 -0.91 11.86 4.79
C ASN A 105 -0.34 12.81 3.72
N SER A 106 -0.93 14.01 3.58
CA SER A 106 -0.53 14.98 2.55
C SER A 106 0.96 15.38 2.64
N GLU A 107 1.47 15.63 3.85
CA GLU A 107 2.86 16.05 4.08
C GLU A 107 3.85 14.93 3.69
N GLN A 108 3.58 13.70 4.13
CA GLN A 108 4.35 12.50 3.84
C GLN A 108 4.33 12.17 2.33
N ALA A 109 3.15 12.22 1.70
CA ALA A 109 3.00 11.97 0.26
C ALA A 109 3.79 13.00 -0.57
N GLN A 110 3.75 14.26 -0.16
CA GLN A 110 4.57 15.30 -0.78
C GLN A 110 6.07 15.03 -0.57
N ALA A 111 6.49 14.63 0.63
CA ALA A 111 7.88 14.30 0.92
C ALA A 111 8.40 13.11 0.08
N VAL A 112 7.60 12.04 -0.09
CA VAL A 112 7.93 10.93 -1.01
C VAL A 112 8.09 11.43 -2.44
N THR A 113 7.16 12.26 -2.90
CA THR A 113 7.19 12.82 -4.26
C THR A 113 8.45 13.65 -4.51
N ILE A 114 8.82 14.51 -3.55
CA ILE A 114 10.03 15.34 -3.61
C ILE A 114 11.28 14.46 -3.58
N LEU A 115 11.33 13.42 -2.74
CA LEU A 115 12.47 12.50 -2.65
C LEU A 115 12.77 11.85 -4.01
N PHE A 116 11.75 11.28 -4.65
CA PHE A 116 11.92 10.64 -5.97
C PHE A 116 12.24 11.65 -7.07
N LYS A 117 11.68 12.86 -7.00
CA LYS A 117 12.00 13.95 -7.92
C LYS A 117 13.47 14.34 -7.81
N ASN A 118 13.96 14.65 -6.60
CA ASN A 118 15.34 15.07 -6.36
C ASN A 118 16.33 13.98 -6.78
N TYR A 119 16.01 12.72 -6.48
CA TYR A 119 16.86 11.60 -6.91
C TYR A 119 16.93 11.48 -8.43
N ARG A 120 15.78 11.57 -9.13
CA ARG A 120 15.74 11.53 -10.60
C ARG A 120 16.56 12.67 -11.21
N GLU A 121 16.37 13.90 -10.72
CA GLU A 121 17.10 15.08 -11.21
C GLU A 121 18.61 14.95 -10.97
N TYR A 122 19.03 14.39 -9.83
CA TYR A 122 20.42 14.07 -9.56
C TYR A 122 21.00 13.05 -10.54
N VAL A 123 20.27 11.96 -10.82
CA VAL A 123 20.72 10.96 -11.81
C VAL A 123 20.80 11.60 -13.21
N GLU A 124 19.81 12.38 -13.59
CA GLU A 124 19.76 13.04 -14.90
C GLU A 124 20.87 14.07 -15.09
N THR A 125 21.20 14.82 -14.04
CA THR A 125 22.19 15.90 -14.10
C THR A 125 23.62 15.38 -14.03
N TYR A 126 23.90 14.43 -13.14
CA TYR A 126 25.27 14.02 -12.82
C TYR A 126 25.66 12.66 -13.38
N TRP A 127 24.70 11.78 -13.66
CA TRP A 127 24.98 10.39 -14.06
C TRP A 127 24.58 10.06 -15.48
N SER A 128 23.75 10.86 -16.16
CA SER A 128 23.36 10.59 -17.54
C SER A 128 24.49 10.87 -18.54
N GLY A 129 24.75 9.91 -19.41
CA GLY A 129 25.58 10.03 -20.61
C GLY A 129 24.84 10.61 -21.81
N LYS A 130 25.53 10.66 -22.97
CA LYS A 130 24.99 11.24 -24.21
C LYS A 130 23.82 10.46 -24.82
N ASP A 131 23.69 9.19 -24.46
CA ASP A 131 22.71 8.21 -24.95
C ASP A 131 21.71 7.79 -23.85
N GLN A 132 21.56 8.60 -22.81
CA GLN A 132 20.79 8.27 -21.59
C GLN A 132 21.32 7.04 -20.80
N SER A 133 22.49 6.50 -21.15
CA SER A 133 23.16 5.48 -20.36
C SER A 133 23.73 6.07 -19.07
N ILE A 134 23.96 5.22 -18.06
CA ILE A 134 24.66 5.66 -16.85
C ILE A 134 26.15 5.79 -17.13
N LYS A 135 26.68 6.99 -16.88
CA LYS A 135 28.09 7.32 -16.98
C LYS A 135 28.90 6.57 -15.93
N THR A 136 30.03 6.00 -16.35
CA THR A 136 30.92 5.20 -15.50
C THR A 136 32.30 5.85 -15.27
N ILE A 137 32.70 6.80 -16.11
CA ILE A 137 34.03 7.43 -16.08
C ILE A 137 33.86 8.92 -15.83
N PHE A 138 34.39 9.43 -14.72
CA PHE A 138 34.30 10.84 -14.32
C PHE A 138 35.69 11.47 -14.32
N LYS A 139 35.81 12.71 -14.81
CA LYS A 139 37.10 13.39 -14.93
C LYS A 139 37.48 14.18 -13.66
N GLY A 140 38.77 14.19 -13.36
CA GLY A 140 39.37 15.02 -12.30
C GLY A 140 39.51 14.31 -10.95
N ASN A 141 39.59 15.09 -9.87
CA ASN A 141 39.94 14.61 -8.53
C ASN A 141 38.79 14.90 -7.54
N PRO A 142 38.38 13.95 -6.69
CA PRO A 142 37.32 14.20 -5.70
C PRO A 142 37.59 15.38 -4.75
N THR A 143 38.86 15.75 -4.51
CA THR A 143 39.22 16.89 -3.66
C THR A 143 39.17 18.23 -4.37
N ASP A 144 39.07 18.25 -5.71
CA ASP A 144 38.94 19.47 -6.51
C ASP A 144 37.44 19.74 -6.77
N PRO A 145 36.84 20.75 -6.12
CA PRO A 145 35.41 21.06 -6.24
C PRO A 145 35.00 21.48 -7.65
N THR A 146 35.94 21.95 -8.47
CA THR A 146 35.67 22.39 -9.85
C THR A 146 35.71 21.25 -10.84
N SER A 147 36.27 20.11 -10.44
CA SER A 147 36.26 18.91 -11.25
C SER A 147 34.87 18.28 -11.30
N GLU A 148 34.62 17.53 -12.37
CA GLU A 148 33.39 16.77 -12.51
C GLU A 148 33.19 15.78 -11.35
N LEU A 149 34.25 15.08 -10.96
CA LEU A 149 34.21 14.14 -9.84
C LEU A 149 33.94 14.85 -8.50
N GLY A 150 34.61 15.97 -8.21
CA GLY A 150 34.36 16.75 -7.00
C GLY A 150 32.95 17.34 -6.94
N THR A 151 32.44 17.84 -8.07
CA THR A 151 31.05 18.33 -8.18
C THR A 151 30.05 17.23 -7.87
N LEU A 152 30.27 16.01 -8.37
CA LEU A 152 29.39 14.87 -8.12
C LEU A 152 29.42 14.44 -6.64
N HIS A 153 30.59 14.40 -6.00
CA HIS A 153 30.69 14.12 -4.56
C HIS A 153 29.95 15.17 -3.71
N ALA A 154 30.11 16.45 -4.04
CA ALA A 154 29.40 17.53 -3.38
C ALA A 154 27.88 17.39 -3.55
N ALA A 155 27.41 17.15 -4.78
CA ALA A 155 26.00 16.93 -5.08
C ALA A 155 25.42 15.70 -4.36
N SER A 156 26.19 14.62 -4.26
CA SER A 156 25.79 13.40 -3.54
C SER A 156 25.63 13.66 -2.05
N THR A 157 26.55 14.43 -1.45
CA THR A 157 26.50 14.80 -0.04
C THR A 157 25.30 15.70 0.26
N GLN A 158 25.05 16.69 -0.61
CA GLN A 158 23.90 17.57 -0.50
C GLN A 158 22.58 16.79 -0.63
N LEU A 159 22.47 15.91 -1.63
CA LEU A 159 21.28 15.10 -1.83
C LEU A 159 21.04 14.15 -0.65
N LEU A 160 22.09 13.53 -0.09
CA LEU A 160 21.95 12.67 1.08
C LEU A 160 21.32 13.43 2.26
N HIS A 161 21.78 14.65 2.53
CA HIS A 161 21.21 15.49 3.58
C HIS A 161 19.74 15.81 3.32
N GLN A 162 19.37 16.14 2.08
CA GLN A 162 17.97 16.39 1.70
C GLN A 162 17.11 15.14 1.88
N ILE A 163 17.61 13.96 1.48
CA ILE A 163 16.91 12.68 1.66
C ILE A 163 16.70 12.39 3.15
N ASP A 164 17.70 12.62 3.98
CA ASP A 164 17.60 12.41 5.44
C ASP A 164 16.50 13.28 6.06
N GLN A 165 16.39 14.56 5.65
CA GLN A 165 15.30 15.44 6.11
C GLN A 165 13.93 14.97 5.62
N LEU A 166 13.82 14.56 4.36
CA LEU A 166 12.56 14.05 3.80
C LEU A 166 12.13 12.75 4.49
N LEU A 167 13.06 11.84 4.80
CA LEU A 167 12.76 10.60 5.51
C LEU A 167 12.22 10.85 6.92
N ILE A 168 12.72 11.86 7.63
CA ILE A 168 12.16 12.25 8.94
C ILE A 168 10.67 12.62 8.79
N THR A 169 10.31 13.38 7.77
CA THR A 169 8.92 13.74 7.47
C THR A 169 8.09 12.51 7.10
N ILE A 170 8.61 11.64 6.22
CA ILE A 170 7.92 10.43 5.77
C ILE A 170 7.61 9.48 6.94
N GLN A 171 8.53 9.39 7.92
CA GLN A 171 8.41 8.49 9.07
C GLN A 171 7.66 9.09 10.25
N ARG A 172 7.38 10.40 10.23
CA ARG A 172 6.67 11.06 11.32
C ARG A 172 5.31 10.39 11.50
N THR A 173 5.16 9.68 12.61
CA THR A 173 3.86 9.12 13.00
C THR A 173 3.03 10.29 13.53
N GLU A 174 1.90 10.59 12.90
CA GLU A 174 0.93 11.50 13.48
C GLU A 174 0.46 10.88 14.81
N LYS A 175 0.62 11.64 15.90
CA LYS A 175 0.09 11.29 17.22
C LYS A 175 -1.37 11.69 17.33
#